data_AF-A0A7S3INS1-F1
#
_entry.id   AF-A0A7S3INS1-F1
#
_cell.length_a   1.000
_cell.length_b   1.000
_cell.length_c   1.000
_cell.angle_alpha   90.00
_cell.angle_beta   90.00
_cell.angle_gamma   90.00
#
_symmetry.space_group_name_H-M   'P 1'
#
loop_
_entity.id
_entity.type
_entity.pdbx_description
1 polymer ?
#
loop_
_entity_poly.entity_id
_entity_poly.type
_entity_poly.pdbx_seq_one_letter_code
_entity_poly.pdbx_strand_id
1 'polypeptide(L)'
;TDSEELEIFESANIQKLIMFKWDTFAFKIHMVGCLMHLVYVCVMIAYIDYVYIANKEEYKVFYERLLVLAIIYPACYDWIQLYKTGWAYFSELQNYSDMIYIYGGIANVILQNSNFGSQHFVNKLLMTVILLQQIIKTFFFMRIFETLSYIVTMINTVVY
;
A
#
# COMPACT_ATOMS: atom_id res chain seq x y z
N THR A 1 29.33 12.58 -4.22
CA THR A 1 29.53 11.35 -3.42
C THR A 1 28.58 10.25 -3.84
N ASP A 2 27.35 10.53 -4.27
CA ASP A 2 26.41 9.50 -4.78
C ASP A 2 26.82 8.83 -6.12
N SER A 3 27.71 9.44 -6.92
CA SER A 3 28.10 8.89 -8.23
C SER A 3 29.05 7.69 -8.14
N GLU A 4 29.90 7.61 -7.12
CA GLU A 4 30.85 6.50 -6.96
C GLU A 4 30.15 5.20 -6.52
N GLU A 5 29.02 5.30 -5.81
CA GLU A 5 28.20 4.13 -5.46
C GLU A 5 27.42 3.58 -6.67
N LEU A 6 27.13 4.39 -7.69
CA LEU A 6 26.46 3.93 -8.91
C LEU A 6 27.39 3.04 -9.76
N GLU A 7 28.68 3.36 -9.82
CA GLU A 7 29.66 2.59 -10.62
C GLU A 7 29.82 1.14 -10.15
N ILE A 8 29.76 0.88 -8.84
CA ILE A 8 29.84 -0.50 -8.32
C ILE A 8 28.63 -1.35 -8.76
N PHE A 9 27.45 -0.73 -8.92
CA PHE A 9 26.26 -1.40 -9.42
C PHE A 9 26.34 -1.71 -10.91
N GLU A 10 27.17 -1.02 -11.70
CA GLU A 10 27.38 -1.34 -13.11
C GLU A 10 28.22 -2.60 -13.33
N SER A 11 28.92 -3.09 -12.30
CA SER A 11 29.76 -4.28 -12.43
C SER A 11 28.94 -5.54 -12.74
N ALA A 12 29.41 -6.34 -13.71
CA ALA A 12 28.68 -7.51 -14.21
C ALA A 12 28.34 -8.54 -13.12
N ASN A 13 29.19 -8.68 -12.10
CA ASN A 13 28.95 -9.60 -11.00
C ASN A 13 27.83 -9.11 -10.07
N ILE A 14 27.77 -7.80 -9.80
CA ILE A 14 26.73 -7.20 -8.96
C ILE A 14 25.38 -7.23 -9.69
N GLN A 15 25.34 -6.89 -10.98
CA GLN A 15 24.12 -7.00 -11.80
C GLN A 15 23.55 -8.42 -11.80
N LYS A 16 24.39 -9.45 -12.03
CA LYS A 16 23.96 -10.86 -11.95
C LYS A 16 23.41 -11.23 -10.58
N LEU A 17 24.04 -10.75 -9.51
CA LEU A 17 23.56 -11.00 -8.15
C LEU A 17 22.21 -10.33 -7.87
N ILE A 18 22.01 -9.10 -8.35
CA ILE A 18 20.75 -8.37 -8.24
C ILE A 18 19.64 -9.11 -9.00
N MET A 19 19.88 -9.47 -10.27
CA MET A 19 18.92 -10.23 -11.08
C MET A 19 18.57 -11.56 -10.43
N PHE A 20 19.58 -12.31 -9.93
CA PHE A 20 19.33 -13.56 -9.22
C PHE A 20 18.41 -13.38 -8.00
N LYS A 21 18.67 -12.36 -7.16
CA LYS A 21 17.82 -12.07 -5.98
C LYS A 21 16.41 -11.65 -6.39
N TRP A 22 16.30 -10.85 -7.45
CA TRP A 22 15.03 -10.39 -7.98
C TRP A 22 14.17 -11.55 -8.49
N ASP A 23 14.71 -12.34 -9.41
CA ASP A 23 13.99 -13.44 -10.08
C ASP A 23 13.64 -14.57 -9.11
N THR A 24 14.53 -14.87 -8.16
CA THR A 24 14.34 -15.99 -7.24
C THR A 24 13.40 -15.64 -6.09
N PHE A 25 13.49 -14.44 -5.53
CA PHE A 25 12.81 -14.09 -4.28
C PHE A 25 11.90 -12.86 -4.39
N ALA A 26 12.42 -11.73 -4.88
CA ALA A 26 11.72 -10.46 -4.72
C ALA A 26 10.49 -10.34 -5.62
N PHE A 27 10.59 -10.79 -6.88
CA PHE A 27 9.54 -10.62 -7.89
C PHE A 27 8.22 -11.25 -7.45
N LYS A 28 8.25 -12.52 -7.00
CA LYS A 28 7.03 -13.23 -6.57
C LYS A 28 6.37 -12.56 -5.37
N ILE A 29 7.15 -12.14 -4.38
CA ILE A 29 6.63 -11.47 -3.17
C ILE A 29 5.97 -10.14 -3.55
N HIS A 30 6.61 -9.36 -4.43
CA HIS A 30 6.09 -8.09 -4.92
C HIS A 30 4.82 -8.27 -5.76
N MET A 31 4.76 -9.30 -6.61
CA MET A 31 3.57 -9.63 -7.40
C MET A 31 2.39 -10.06 -6.54
N VAL A 32 2.61 -10.88 -5.50
CA VAL A 32 1.56 -11.24 -4.54
C VAL A 32 1.08 -9.99 -3.79
N GLY A 33 1.99 -9.12 -3.37
CA GLY A 33 1.63 -7.84 -2.75
C GLY A 33 0.79 -6.95 -3.66
N CYS A 34 1.17 -6.84 -4.94
CA CYS A 34 0.43 -6.10 -5.96
C CYS A 34 -0.99 -6.67 -6.15
N LEU A 35 -1.12 -8.00 -6.23
CA LEU A 35 -2.41 -8.66 -6.36
C LEU A 35 -3.32 -8.40 -5.15
N MET A 36 -2.79 -8.54 -3.93
CA MET A 36 -3.54 -8.28 -2.70
C MET A 36 -3.98 -6.82 -2.58
N HIS A 37 -3.11 -5.88 -3.02
CA HIS A 37 -3.46 -4.46 -3.13
C HIS A 37 -4.61 -4.22 -4.11
N LEU A 38 -4.57 -4.83 -5.30
CA LEU A 38 -5.66 -4.72 -6.28
C LEU A 38 -6.99 -5.26 -5.72
N VAL A 39 -6.96 -6.42 -5.05
CA VAL A 39 -8.14 -6.98 -4.37
C VAL A 39 -8.70 -5.97 -3.36
N TYR A 40 -7.84 -5.35 -2.55
CA TYR A 40 -8.27 -4.38 -1.56
C TYR A 40 -8.88 -3.12 -2.20
N VAL A 41 -8.28 -2.59 -3.26
CA VAL A 41 -8.82 -1.46 -4.03
C VAL A 41 -10.20 -1.80 -4.58
N CYS A 42 -10.38 -2.99 -5.18
CA CYS A 42 -11.69 -3.43 -5.69
C CYS A 42 -12.75 -3.52 -4.58
N VAL A 43 -12.41 -4.12 -3.43
CA VAL A 43 -13.32 -4.20 -2.28
C VAL A 43 -13.67 -2.81 -1.75
N MET A 44 -12.70 -1.89 -1.70
CA MET A 44 -12.92 -0.51 -1.24
C MET A 44 -13.81 0.28 -2.20
N ILE A 45 -13.64 0.14 -3.51
CA ILE A 45 -14.52 0.76 -4.51
C ILE A 45 -15.95 0.22 -4.35
N ALA A 46 -16.11 -1.11 -4.23
CA ALA A 46 -17.42 -1.72 -4.01
C ALA A 46 -18.05 -1.24 -2.70
N TYR A 47 -17.27 -1.11 -1.62
CA TYR A 47 -17.75 -0.58 -0.35
C TYR A 47 -18.25 0.86 -0.48
N ILE A 48 -17.50 1.72 -1.16
CA ILE A 48 -17.90 3.12 -1.37
C ILE A 48 -19.18 3.18 -2.20
N ASP A 49 -19.28 2.41 -3.29
CA ASP A 49 -20.46 2.42 -4.15
C ASP A 49 -21.72 1.91 -3.43
N TYR A 50 -21.65 0.72 -2.82
CA TYR A 50 -22.82 0.09 -2.21
C TYR A 50 -23.22 0.70 -0.86
N VAL A 51 -22.24 1.06 -0.01
CA VAL A 51 -22.51 1.46 1.38
C VAL A 51 -22.48 2.98 1.52
N TYR A 52 -21.53 3.69 0.91
CA TYR A 52 -21.48 5.15 1.02
C TYR A 52 -22.43 5.87 0.07
N ILE A 53 -22.47 5.47 -1.21
CA ILE A 53 -23.26 6.14 -2.25
C ILE A 53 -24.70 5.61 -2.27
N ALA A 54 -24.88 4.29 -2.43
CA ALA A 54 -26.20 3.67 -2.49
C ALA A 54 -26.86 3.49 -1.11
N ASN A 55 -26.12 3.75 -0.01
CA ASN A 55 -26.59 3.69 1.37
C ASN A 55 -27.26 2.35 1.73
N LYS A 56 -26.78 1.24 1.16
CA LYS A 56 -27.30 -0.11 1.42
C LYS A 56 -26.63 -0.70 2.67
N GLU A 57 -27.12 -0.27 3.82
CA GLU A 57 -26.62 -0.69 5.14
C GLU A 57 -26.66 -2.21 5.35
N GLU A 58 -27.52 -2.95 4.63
CA GLU A 58 -27.59 -4.42 4.69
C GLU A 58 -26.28 -5.11 4.29
N TYR A 59 -25.48 -4.51 3.38
CA TYR A 59 -24.19 -5.05 2.96
C TYR A 59 -23.00 -4.48 3.74
N LYS A 60 -23.23 -3.51 4.65
CA LYS A 60 -22.17 -2.80 5.36
C LYS A 60 -21.23 -3.77 6.09
N VAL A 61 -21.80 -4.61 6.95
CA VAL A 61 -21.03 -5.56 7.76
C VAL A 61 -20.27 -6.57 6.89
N PHE A 62 -20.83 -6.96 5.75
CA PHE A 62 -20.18 -7.87 4.82
C PHE A 62 -18.92 -7.24 4.20
N TYR A 63 -19.05 -6.03 3.66
CA TYR A 63 -17.92 -5.33 3.05
C TYR A 63 -16.87 -4.86 4.09
N GLU A 64 -17.28 -4.44 5.28
CA GLU A 64 -16.35 -4.13 6.38
C GLU A 64 -15.45 -5.31 6.73
N ARG A 65 -16.03 -6.52 6.83
CA ARG A 65 -15.25 -7.75 7.06
C ARG A 65 -14.30 -8.04 5.91
N LEU A 66 -14.71 -7.83 4.66
CA LEU A 66 -13.83 -7.97 3.51
C LEU A 66 -12.67 -6.97 3.52
N LEU A 67 -12.92 -5.71 3.91
CA LEU A 67 -11.88 -4.70 4.07
C LEU A 67 -10.85 -5.10 5.11
N VAL A 68 -11.30 -5.60 6.28
CA VAL A 68 -10.39 -6.11 7.32
C VAL A 68 -9.55 -7.26 6.77
N LEU A 69 -10.17 -8.26 6.12
CA LEU A 69 -9.45 -9.40 5.55
C LEU A 69 -8.38 -8.97 4.53
N ALA A 70 -8.70 -7.98 3.70
CA ALA A 70 -7.78 -7.46 2.70
C ALA A 70 -6.60 -6.65 3.29
N ILE A 71 -6.77 -6.03 4.47
CA ILE A 71 -5.71 -5.31 5.19
C ILE A 71 -4.76 -6.27 5.93
N ILE A 72 -5.19 -7.50 6.27
CA ILE A 72 -4.36 -8.43 7.05
C ILE A 72 -3.02 -8.71 6.35
N TYR A 73 -3.03 -8.94 5.03
CA TYR A 73 -1.79 -9.23 4.29
C TYR A 73 -0.76 -8.09 4.38
N PRO A 74 -1.08 -6.84 3.99
CA PRO A 74 -0.12 -5.73 4.11
C PRO A 74 0.24 -5.44 5.57
N ALA A 75 -0.67 -5.61 6.53
CA ALA A 75 -0.37 -5.44 7.95
C ALA A 75 0.68 -6.45 8.46
N CYS A 76 0.55 -7.72 8.11
CA CYS A 76 1.54 -8.74 8.47
C CYS A 76 2.89 -8.46 7.82
N TYR A 77 2.91 -8.02 6.56
CA TYR A 77 4.15 -7.67 5.87
C TYR A 77 4.86 -6.50 6.55
N ASP A 78 4.12 -5.43 6.87
CA ASP A 78 4.65 -4.24 7.53
C ASP A 78 5.18 -4.54 8.93
N TRP A 79 4.47 -5.36 9.71
CA TRP A 79 4.96 -5.80 11.03
C TRP A 79 6.24 -6.63 10.95
N ILE A 80 6.37 -7.50 9.95
CA ILE A 80 7.61 -8.25 9.72
C ILE A 80 8.75 -7.29 9.33
N GLN A 81 8.46 -6.27 8.52
CA GLN A 81 9.43 -5.23 8.14
C GLN A 81 9.87 -4.41 9.36
N LEU A 82 8.92 -3.94 10.17
CA LEU A 82 9.19 -3.21 11.40
C LEU A 82 10.05 -4.03 12.37
N TYR A 83 9.75 -5.33 12.54
CA TYR A 83 10.53 -6.22 13.41
C TYR A 83 11.97 -6.41 12.93
N LYS A 84 12.19 -6.52 11.61
CA LYS A 84 13.52 -6.72 11.03
C LYS A 84 14.37 -5.45 10.99
N THR A 85 13.75 -4.31 10.71
CA THR A 85 14.46 -3.03 10.53
C THR A 85 14.61 -2.26 11.85
N GLY A 86 13.73 -2.50 12.83
CA GLY A 86 13.78 -1.86 14.15
C GLY A 86 13.54 -0.35 14.07
N TRP A 87 14.28 0.43 14.86
CA TRP A 87 14.12 1.90 14.92
C TRP A 87 14.46 2.63 13.62
N ALA A 88 15.29 2.03 12.76
CA ALA A 88 15.59 2.57 11.44
C ALA A 88 14.36 2.56 10.51
N TYR A 89 13.29 1.85 10.86
CA TYR A 89 12.03 1.88 10.11
C TYR A 89 11.45 3.30 10.03
N PHE A 90 11.62 4.10 11.09
CA PHE A 90 11.08 5.45 11.19
C PHE A 90 11.90 6.54 10.47
N SER A 91 13.00 6.19 9.80
CA SER A 91 13.76 7.17 9.00
C SER A 91 13.24 7.31 7.57
N GLU A 92 12.48 6.34 7.07
CA GLU A 92 11.99 6.35 5.69
C GLU A 92 10.55 6.86 5.61
N LEU A 93 10.32 7.91 4.80
CA LEU A 93 9.00 8.52 4.62
C LEU A 93 7.96 7.53 4.09
N GLN A 94 8.40 6.56 3.29
CA GLN A 94 7.52 5.53 2.72
C GLN A 94 6.85 4.70 3.81
N ASN A 95 7.60 4.29 4.83
CA ASN A 95 7.12 3.49 5.95
C ASN A 95 6.00 4.20 6.74
N TYR A 96 6.05 5.54 6.86
CA TYR A 96 4.94 6.30 7.44
C TYR A 96 3.65 6.24 6.60
N SER A 97 3.76 6.18 5.27
CA SER A 97 2.60 6.00 4.39
C SER A 97 1.99 4.61 4.58
N ASP A 98 2.79 3.54 4.73
CA ASP A 98 2.33 2.18 5.07
C ASP A 98 1.57 2.17 6.41
N MET A 99 2.09 2.84 7.43
CA MET A 99 1.43 2.96 8.72
C MET A 99 0.08 3.69 8.60
N ILE A 100 0.02 4.86 7.97
CA ILE A 100 -1.24 5.61 7.82
C ILE A 100 -2.28 4.76 7.08
N TYR A 101 -1.84 4.01 6.08
CA TYR A 101 -2.69 3.13 5.31
C TYR A 101 -3.26 1.96 6.14
N ILE A 102 -2.43 1.24 6.91
CA ILE A 102 -2.86 0.10 7.73
C ILE A 102 -3.68 0.56 8.94
N TYR A 103 -3.12 1.47 9.75
CA TYR A 103 -3.78 1.94 10.97
C TYR A 103 -5.00 2.79 10.65
N GLY A 104 -4.98 3.57 9.57
CA GLY A 104 -6.15 4.30 9.09
C GLY A 104 -7.28 3.37 8.68
N GLY A 105 -6.98 2.28 7.96
CA GLY A 105 -7.96 1.25 7.60
C GLY A 105 -8.61 0.59 8.81
N ILE A 106 -7.81 0.20 9.80
CA ILE A 106 -8.31 -0.39 11.07
C ILE A 106 -9.15 0.62 11.85
N ALA A 107 -8.67 1.86 11.99
CA ALA A 107 -9.39 2.92 12.68
C ALA A 107 -10.76 3.21 12.03
N ASN A 108 -10.83 3.17 10.70
CA ASN A 108 -12.06 3.39 9.96
C ASN A 108 -13.12 2.34 10.27
N VAL A 109 -12.75 1.06 10.33
CA VAL A 109 -13.67 -0.03 10.70
C VAL A 109 -14.14 0.10 12.16
N ILE A 110 -13.23 0.46 13.07
CA ILE A 110 -13.58 0.66 14.50
C ILE A 110 -14.55 1.83 14.66
N LEU A 111 -14.28 2.97 14.02
CA LEU A 111 -15.11 4.17 14.11
C LEU A 111 -16.52 3.95 13.53
N GLN A 112 -16.64 3.18 12.45
CA GLN A 112 -17.92 2.85 11.81
C GLN A 112 -18.80 1.90 12.64
N ASN A 113 -18.20 1.11 13.53
CA ASN A 113 -18.89 0.15 14.40
C ASN A 113 -19.21 0.73 15.79
N SER A 114 -18.39 1.65 16.30
CA SER A 114 -18.43 2.00 17.73
C SER A 114 -19.41 3.13 18.09
N ASN A 115 -19.51 4.22 17.32
CA ASN A 115 -20.34 5.39 17.72
C ASN A 115 -20.74 6.34 16.58
N PHE A 116 -20.21 6.17 15.36
CA PHE A 116 -20.53 7.03 14.22
C PHE A 116 -20.95 6.14 13.05
N GLY A 117 -22.21 6.24 12.61
CA GLY A 117 -22.66 5.59 11.39
C GLY A 117 -21.77 5.90 10.17
N SER A 118 -21.86 5.10 9.12
CA SER A 118 -21.03 5.26 7.90
C SER A 118 -21.12 6.68 7.31
N GLN A 119 -22.29 7.31 7.49
CA GLN A 119 -22.61 8.62 6.93
C GLN A 119 -22.00 9.83 7.66
N HIS A 120 -21.39 9.66 8.83
CA HIS A 120 -20.76 10.78 9.54
C HIS A 120 -19.57 11.34 8.76
N PHE A 121 -19.42 12.67 8.83
CA PHE A 121 -18.38 13.40 8.10
C PHE A 121 -16.97 12.87 8.39
N VAL A 122 -16.67 12.50 9.64
CA VAL A 122 -15.36 11.97 10.04
C VAL A 122 -15.02 10.68 9.31
N ASN A 123 -15.98 9.75 9.20
CA ASN A 123 -15.77 8.47 8.49
C ASN A 123 -15.63 8.69 6.98
N LYS A 124 -16.36 9.64 6.39
CA LYS A 124 -16.21 10.05 4.98
C LYS A 124 -14.83 10.66 4.71
N LEU A 125 -14.37 11.53 5.60
CA LEU A 125 -13.06 12.15 5.50
C LEU A 125 -11.95 11.10 5.59
N LEU A 126 -12.02 10.23 6.61
CA LEU A 126 -11.05 9.16 6.81
C LEU A 126 -11.02 8.19 5.63
N MET A 127 -12.20 7.82 5.10
CA MET A 127 -12.29 6.99 3.90
C MET A 127 -11.64 7.64 2.68
N THR A 128 -11.86 8.94 2.48
CA THR A 128 -11.22 9.71 1.40
C THR A 128 -9.70 9.71 1.53
N VAL A 129 -9.18 9.92 2.75
CA VAL A 129 -7.73 9.87 3.01
C VAL A 129 -7.15 8.49 2.70
N ILE A 130 -7.83 7.41 3.11
CA ILE A 130 -7.40 6.03 2.81
C ILE A 130 -7.41 5.79 1.31
N LEU A 131 -8.44 6.26 0.60
CA LEU A 131 -8.51 6.13 -0.86
C LEU A 131 -7.38 6.88 -1.58
N LEU A 132 -6.99 8.05 -1.10
CA LEU A 132 -5.82 8.75 -1.63
C LEU A 132 -4.52 7.98 -1.39
N GLN A 133 -4.33 7.42 -0.19
CA GLN A 133 -3.17 6.58 0.11
C GLN A 133 -3.10 5.35 -0.81
N GLN A 134 -4.24 4.77 -1.17
CA GLN A 134 -4.31 3.62 -2.08
C GLN A 134 -3.83 3.93 -3.49
N ILE A 135 -4.16 5.13 -3.98
CA ILE A 135 -3.66 5.61 -5.27
C ILE A 135 -2.14 5.76 -5.19
N ILE A 136 -1.62 6.37 -4.13
CA ILE A 136 -0.17 6.52 -3.90
C ILE A 136 0.51 5.13 -3.88
N LYS A 137 -0.05 4.16 -3.16
CA LYS A 137 0.44 2.77 -3.11
C LYS A 137 0.42 2.07 -4.48
N THR A 138 -0.58 2.37 -5.30
CA THR A 138 -0.65 1.84 -6.67
C THR A 138 0.56 2.31 -7.49
N PHE A 139 0.96 3.59 -7.38
CA PHE A 139 2.18 4.09 -8.03
C PHE A 139 3.45 3.38 -7.56
N PHE A 140 3.54 2.97 -6.29
CA PHE A 140 4.67 2.21 -5.80
C PHE A 140 4.77 0.82 -6.45
N PHE A 141 3.65 0.09 -6.56
CA PHE A 141 3.65 -1.22 -7.23
C PHE A 141 3.94 -1.12 -8.73
N MET A 142 3.64 0.01 -9.37
CA MET A 142 3.97 0.21 -10.79
C MET A 142 5.49 0.21 -11.08
N ARG A 143 6.35 0.45 -10.08
CA ARG A 143 7.82 0.37 -10.23
C ARG A 143 8.33 -1.02 -10.60
N ILE A 144 7.53 -2.05 -10.33
CA ILE A 144 7.88 -3.46 -10.63
C ILE A 144 7.88 -3.71 -12.15
N PHE A 145 7.03 -3.01 -12.90
CA PHE A 145 6.92 -3.18 -14.34
C PHE A 145 7.90 -2.25 -15.05
N GLU A 146 8.81 -2.80 -15.85
CA GLU A 146 9.87 -2.04 -16.53
C GLU A 146 9.33 -0.84 -17.33
N THR A 147 8.21 -1.03 -18.02
CA THR A 147 7.56 0.02 -18.83
C THR A 147 6.95 1.15 -17.99
N LEU A 148 6.46 0.86 -16.79
CA LEU A 148 5.82 1.82 -15.90
C LEU A 148 6.81 2.44 -14.89
N SER A 149 7.91 1.75 -14.61
CA SER A 149 8.95 2.19 -13.69
C SER A 149 9.55 3.54 -14.09
N TYR A 150 9.79 3.75 -15.39
CA TYR A 150 10.26 5.04 -15.91
C TYR A 150 9.31 6.20 -15.58
N ILE A 151 7.99 5.98 -15.72
CA ILE A 151 6.98 7.00 -15.43
C ILE A 151 7.00 7.33 -13.93
N VAL A 152 7.10 6.32 -13.07
CA VAL A 152 7.15 6.53 -11.62
C VAL A 152 8.41 7.30 -11.21
N THR A 153 9.57 6.96 -11.80
CA THR A 153 10.83 7.68 -11.54
C THR A 153 10.74 9.14 -11.98
N MET A 154 10.17 9.42 -13.16
CA MET A 154 9.94 10.79 -13.62
C MET A 154 9.07 11.59 -12.65
N ILE A 155 7.97 11.00 -12.15
CA ILE A 155 7.08 11.68 -11.19
C ILE A 155 7.82 12.01 -9.90
N ASN A 156 8.61 11.08 -9.35
CA ASN A 156 9.34 11.35 -8.10
C ASN A 156 10.40 12.43 -8.28
N THR A 157 11.11 12.47 -9.41
CA THR A 157 12.16 13.47 -9.68
C THR A 157 11.62 14.86 -10.03
N VAL A 158 10.36 14.95 -10.49
CA VAL A 158 9.74 16.25 -10.84
C VAL A 158 8.95 16.83 -9.67
N VAL A 159 8.36 15.98 -8.82
CA VAL A 159 7.52 16.43 -7.69
C VAL A 159 8.34 16.64 -6.41
N TYR A 160 9.47 15.93 -6.24
CA TYR A 160 10.43 16.11 -5.15
C TYR A 160 11.76 16.61 -5.69
#